data_AF-A0A2W2G933-F1
#
_entry.id   AF-A0A2W2G933-F1
#
_cell.length_a   1.000
_cell.length_b   1.000
_cell.length_c   1.000
_cell.angle_alpha   90.00
_cell.angle_beta   90.00
_cell.angle_gamma   90.00
#
_symmetry.space_group_name_H-M   'P 1'
#
loop_
_entity.id
_entity.type
_entity.pdbx_description
1 polymer ?
#
loop_
_entity_poly.entity_id
_entity_poly.type
_entity_poly.pdbx_seq_one_letter_code
_entity_poly.pdbx_strand_id
1 'polypeptide(L)'
;MGEFEAAYAALAAVPALEPKVRHLVALAVSASVTHLHAPGVREHTRAALAHGATPAEIVETLQLTSVLGVHALTTGVPLLAESLRRRGRYPAADDPRIEPLKADFTRRRGYWDAGWDDLLTLDPAYFAAYTRYSAVPWETGTLPPKVKEFIYIAIDASATHMYADGLRVHMDNALD
;
A
#
# COMPACT_ATOMS: atom_id res chain seq x y z
N MET A 1 1.75 -8.71 -34.99
CA MET A 1 1.51 -8.86 -33.54
C MET A 1 1.48 -10.36 -33.27
N GLY A 2 2.39 -10.87 -32.44
CA GLY A 2 2.46 -12.30 -32.14
C GLY A 2 1.23 -12.79 -31.35
N GLU A 3 0.99 -14.10 -31.31
CA GLU A 3 -0.14 -14.69 -30.55
C GLU A 3 -0.14 -14.25 -29.08
N PHE A 4 1.04 -14.16 -28.45
CA PHE A 4 1.17 -13.67 -27.07
C PHE A 4 0.76 -12.21 -26.91
N GLU A 5 1.17 -11.33 -27.81
CA GLU A 5 0.81 -9.90 -27.76
C GLU A 5 -0.70 -9.71 -27.98
N ALA A 6 -1.31 -10.52 -28.86
CA ALA A 6 -2.75 -10.53 -29.07
C ALA A 6 -3.50 -11.01 -27.82
N ALA A 7 -3.01 -12.07 -27.16
CA ALA A 7 -3.57 -12.56 -25.91
C ALA A 7 -3.43 -11.53 -24.77
N TYR A 8 -2.28 -10.88 -24.65
CA TYR A 8 -2.05 -9.81 -23.68
C TYR A 8 -2.99 -8.62 -23.91
N ALA A 9 -3.14 -8.19 -25.16
CA ALA A 9 -4.07 -7.11 -25.52
C ALA A 9 -5.52 -7.48 -25.21
N ALA A 10 -5.93 -8.73 -25.49
CA ALA A 10 -7.26 -9.24 -25.17
C ALA A 10 -7.50 -9.28 -23.64
N LEU A 11 -6.52 -9.74 -22.86
CA LEU A 11 -6.58 -9.74 -21.40
C LEU A 11 -6.69 -8.31 -20.85
N ALA A 12 -5.90 -7.38 -21.37
CA ALA A 12 -5.94 -5.98 -20.98
C ALA A 12 -7.27 -5.30 -21.36
N ALA A 13 -7.96 -5.78 -22.39
CA ALA A 13 -9.24 -5.26 -22.86
C ALA A 13 -10.47 -5.80 -22.11
N VAL A 14 -10.31 -6.74 -21.17
CA VAL A 14 -11.43 -7.26 -20.35
C VAL A 14 -12.09 -6.11 -19.58
N PRO A 15 -13.38 -5.80 -19.84
CA PRO A 15 -14.03 -4.61 -19.31
C PRO A 15 -14.54 -4.86 -17.87
N ALA A 16 -13.62 -4.81 -16.91
CA ALA A 16 -13.95 -4.90 -15.48
C ALA A 16 -13.79 -3.56 -14.75
N LEU A 17 -12.87 -2.71 -15.20
CA LEU A 17 -12.58 -1.40 -14.62
C LEU A 17 -12.64 -0.31 -15.70
N GLU A 18 -13.08 0.88 -15.33
CA GLU A 18 -13.01 2.06 -16.20
C GLU A 18 -11.55 2.31 -16.64
N PRO A 19 -11.32 2.80 -17.88
CA PRO A 19 -9.97 3.02 -18.40
C PRO A 19 -9.08 3.88 -17.49
N LYS A 20 -9.65 4.93 -16.86
CA LYS A 20 -8.95 5.78 -15.89
C LYS A 20 -8.37 4.95 -14.74
N VAL A 21 -9.22 4.18 -14.07
CA VAL A 21 -8.84 3.36 -12.90
C VAL A 21 -7.82 2.30 -13.28
N ARG A 22 -7.99 1.64 -14.44
CA ARG A 22 -7.03 0.65 -14.94
C ARG A 22 -5.62 1.24 -15.09
N HIS A 23 -5.50 2.47 -15.61
CA HIS A 23 -4.20 3.12 -15.74
C HIS A 23 -3.63 3.63 -14.42
N LEU A 24 -4.46 4.03 -13.45
CA LEU A 24 -3.97 4.35 -12.09
C LEU A 24 -3.41 3.11 -11.39
N VAL A 25 -4.10 1.97 -11.51
CA VAL A 25 -3.62 0.68 -10.99
C VAL A 25 -2.31 0.25 -11.66
N ALA A 26 -2.22 0.33 -12.99
CA ALA A 26 -1.01 -0.03 -13.71
C ALA A 26 0.16 0.95 -13.42
N LEU A 27 -0.15 2.24 -13.20
CA LEU A 27 0.81 3.23 -12.72
C LEU A 27 1.38 2.83 -11.36
N ALA A 28 0.53 2.43 -10.41
CA ALA A 28 0.98 1.99 -9.08
C ALA A 28 1.95 0.80 -9.16
N VAL A 29 1.61 -0.23 -9.94
CA VAL A 29 2.51 -1.38 -10.18
C VAL A 29 3.84 -0.91 -10.78
N SER A 30 3.79 -0.06 -11.80
CA SER A 30 4.98 0.45 -12.48
C SER A 30 5.88 1.30 -11.56
N ALA A 31 5.27 2.09 -10.68
CA ALA A 31 5.95 3.02 -9.78
C ALA A 31 6.36 2.38 -8.44
N SER A 32 5.89 1.17 -8.15
CA SER A 32 6.23 0.46 -6.91
C SER A 32 7.74 0.32 -6.75
N VAL A 33 8.24 0.49 -5.53
CA VAL A 33 9.69 0.46 -5.23
C VAL A 33 10.34 -0.89 -5.56
N THR A 34 9.53 -1.95 -5.66
CA THR A 34 9.98 -3.29 -6.07
C THR A 34 10.05 -3.47 -7.59
N HIS A 35 9.56 -2.50 -8.37
CA HIS A 35 9.50 -2.58 -9.83
C HIS A 35 10.19 -1.40 -10.54
N LEU A 36 9.86 -0.15 -10.18
CA LEU A 36 10.45 1.09 -10.68
C LEU A 36 10.62 1.16 -12.22
N HIS A 37 9.60 0.71 -12.96
CA HIS A 37 9.62 0.68 -14.42
C HIS A 37 9.24 2.03 -15.03
N ALA A 38 10.25 2.88 -15.22
CA ALA A 38 10.08 4.25 -15.69
C ALA A 38 9.30 4.42 -17.02
N PRO A 39 9.46 3.54 -18.05
CA PRO A 39 8.62 3.58 -19.24
C PRO A 39 7.13 3.40 -18.92
N GLY A 40 6.78 2.40 -18.10
CA GLY A 40 5.39 2.12 -17.70
C GLY A 40 4.78 3.25 -16.87
N VAL A 41 5.57 3.88 -15.98
CA VAL A 41 5.15 5.09 -15.27
C VAL A 41 4.76 6.20 -16.25
N ARG A 42 5.62 6.49 -17.24
CA ARG A 42 5.33 7.54 -18.25
C ARG A 42 4.10 7.21 -19.10
N GLU A 43 3.97 5.95 -19.50
CA GLU A 43 2.85 5.48 -20.31
C GLU A 43 1.52 5.62 -19.56
N HIS A 44 1.44 5.03 -18.37
CA HIS A 44 0.18 4.99 -17.61
C HIS A 44 -0.20 6.34 -17.01
N THR A 45 0.76 7.21 -16.67
CA THR A 45 0.45 8.61 -16.36
C THR A 45 -0.22 9.31 -17.55
N ARG A 46 0.34 9.20 -18.76
CA ARG A 46 -0.25 9.84 -19.95
C ARG A 46 -1.63 9.28 -20.26
N ALA A 47 -1.79 7.97 -20.19
CA ALA A 47 -3.06 7.30 -20.49
C ALA A 47 -4.14 7.64 -19.44
N ALA A 48 -3.81 7.65 -18.15
CA ALA A 48 -4.74 8.06 -17.10
C ALA A 48 -5.23 9.51 -17.32
N LEU A 49 -4.32 10.45 -17.61
CA LEU A 49 -4.67 11.85 -17.92
C LEU A 49 -5.57 11.94 -19.15
N ALA A 50 -5.28 11.18 -20.21
CA ALA A 50 -6.12 11.13 -21.42
C ALA A 50 -7.53 10.59 -21.16
N HIS A 51 -7.70 9.78 -20.11
CA HIS A 51 -8.99 9.29 -19.62
C HIS A 51 -9.58 10.12 -18.48
N GLY A 52 -9.11 11.36 -18.30
CA GLY A 52 -9.71 12.33 -17.37
C GLY A 52 -9.20 12.23 -15.94
N ALA A 53 -8.09 11.52 -15.68
CA ALA A 53 -7.41 11.65 -14.40
C ALA A 53 -6.87 13.07 -14.22
N THR A 54 -6.91 13.57 -13.00
CA THR A 54 -6.29 14.84 -12.62
C THR A 54 -4.84 14.63 -12.19
N PRO A 55 -3.98 15.66 -12.24
CA PRO A 55 -2.65 15.59 -11.63
C PRO A 55 -2.68 15.21 -10.15
N ALA A 56 -3.72 15.60 -9.41
CA ALA A 56 -3.90 15.23 -8.01
C ALA A 56 -4.10 13.72 -7.84
N GLU A 57 -4.95 13.08 -8.66
CA GLU A 57 -5.14 11.61 -8.64
C GLU A 57 -3.84 10.86 -9.00
N ILE A 58 -3.02 11.40 -9.91
CA ILE A 58 -1.70 10.83 -10.24
C ILE A 58 -0.76 10.89 -9.04
N VAL A 59 -0.63 12.07 -8.42
CA VAL A 59 0.23 12.25 -7.24
C VAL A 59 -0.24 11.38 -6.08
N GLU A 60 -1.55 11.33 -5.84
CA GLU A 60 -2.15 10.49 -4.81
C GLU A 60 -1.87 9.00 -5.05
N THR A 61 -1.92 8.54 -6.30
CA THR A 61 -1.54 7.16 -6.66
C THR A 61 -0.08 6.87 -6.30
N LEU A 62 0.83 7.82 -6.55
CA LEU A 62 2.24 7.68 -6.17
C LEU A 62 2.44 7.70 -4.65
N GLN A 63 1.67 8.52 -3.92
CA GLN A 63 1.68 8.54 -2.45
C GLN A 63 1.20 7.21 -1.88
N LEU A 64 0.08 6.67 -2.36
CA LEU A 64 -0.42 5.35 -1.96
C LEU A 64 0.62 4.26 -2.26
N THR A 65 1.27 4.31 -3.42
CA THR A 65 2.32 3.35 -3.81
C THR A 65 3.55 3.42 -2.90
N SER A 66 3.89 4.61 -2.42
CA SER A 66 5.10 4.85 -1.63
C SER A 66 5.06 4.26 -0.22
N VAL A 67 3.90 3.85 0.30
CA VAL A 67 3.81 3.25 1.65
C VAL A 67 4.35 1.82 1.70
N LEU A 68 4.55 1.16 0.55
CA LEU A 68 5.01 -0.23 0.44
C LEU A 68 6.25 -0.52 1.30
N GLY A 69 7.16 0.45 1.42
CA GLY A 69 8.38 0.32 2.21
C GLY A 69 8.17 -0.08 3.68
N VAL A 70 6.97 0.14 4.23
CA VAL A 70 6.63 -0.29 5.59
C VAL A 70 6.71 -1.81 5.78
N HIS A 71 6.61 -2.60 4.71
CA HIS A 71 6.67 -4.06 4.79
C HIS A 71 8.02 -4.58 5.27
N ALA A 72 9.10 -3.81 5.13
CA ALA A 72 10.37 -4.11 5.76
C ALA A 72 10.24 -4.17 7.30
N LEU A 73 9.42 -3.30 7.88
CA LEU A 73 9.19 -3.24 9.32
C LEU A 73 8.14 -4.25 9.77
N THR A 74 7.00 -4.36 9.07
CA THR A 74 5.96 -5.34 9.45
C THR A 74 6.46 -6.78 9.33
N THR A 75 7.46 -7.04 8.47
CA THR A 75 8.14 -8.33 8.40
C THR A 75 9.30 -8.44 9.38
N GLY A 76 10.19 -7.44 9.43
CA GLY A 76 11.45 -7.51 10.17
C GLY A 76 11.29 -7.34 11.67
N VAL A 77 10.37 -6.48 12.12
CA VAL A 77 10.19 -6.18 13.54
C VAL A 77 9.67 -7.38 14.33
N PRO A 78 8.64 -8.13 13.88
CA PRO A 78 8.22 -9.35 14.57
C PRO A 78 9.36 -10.38 14.73
N LEU A 79 10.21 -10.54 13.71
CA LEU A 79 11.38 -11.43 13.77
C LEU A 79 12.41 -10.97 14.82
N LEU A 80 12.67 -9.66 14.89
CA LEU A 80 13.51 -9.08 15.93
C LEU A 80 12.90 -9.29 17.32
N ALA A 81 11.61 -9.02 17.46
CA ALA A 81 10.86 -9.18 18.70
C ALA A 81 10.92 -10.63 19.21
N GLU A 82 10.73 -11.62 18.34
CA GLU A 82 10.90 -13.03 18.66
C GLU A 82 12.33 -13.32 19.17
N SER A 83 13.35 -12.79 18.48
CA SER A 83 14.76 -12.93 18.86
C SER A 83 15.08 -12.32 20.23
N LEU A 84 14.47 -11.18 20.56
CA LEU A 84 14.60 -10.50 21.86
C LEU A 84 13.88 -11.29 22.97
N ARG A 85 12.65 -11.77 22.71
CA ARG A 85 11.87 -12.59 23.66
C ARG A 85 12.62 -13.85 24.07
N ARG A 86 13.19 -14.59 23.09
CA ARG A 86 14.02 -15.79 23.37
C ARG A 86 15.23 -15.53 24.26
N ARG A 87 15.65 -14.27 24.39
CA ARG A 87 16.81 -13.86 25.19
C ARG A 87 16.41 -13.11 26.47
N GLY A 88 15.11 -12.99 26.76
CA GLY A 88 14.62 -12.19 27.88
C GLY A 88 14.97 -10.70 27.76
N ARG A 89 15.11 -10.19 26.52
CA ARG A 89 15.51 -8.80 26.22
C ARG A 89 14.39 -7.98 25.56
N TYR A 90 13.21 -8.56 25.39
CA TYR A 90 12.08 -7.81 24.86
C TYR A 90 11.63 -6.78 25.91
N PRO A 91 11.46 -5.49 25.54
CA PRO A 91 11.08 -4.46 26.50
C PRO A 91 9.65 -4.64 26.98
N ALA A 92 9.32 -4.06 28.12
CA ALA A 92 7.94 -3.92 28.54
C ALA A 92 7.20 -2.95 27.61
N ALA A 93 5.92 -3.22 27.33
CA ALA A 93 5.05 -2.33 26.59
C ALA A 93 4.41 -1.29 27.53
N ASP A 94 5.24 -0.50 28.21
CA ASP A 94 4.81 0.46 29.25
C ASP A 94 4.90 1.93 28.82
N ASP A 95 5.25 2.20 27.55
CA ASP A 95 5.24 3.55 27.01
C ASP A 95 3.79 4.10 26.99
N PRO A 96 3.49 5.22 27.66
CA PRO A 96 2.13 5.76 27.78
C PRO A 96 1.54 6.22 26.44
N ARG A 97 2.35 6.28 25.37
CA ARG A 97 1.91 6.63 24.01
C ARG A 97 1.30 5.44 23.26
N ILE A 98 1.48 4.20 23.71
CA ILE A 98 1.04 3.00 22.99
C ILE A 98 -0.47 3.04 22.70
N GLU A 99 -1.31 3.10 23.74
CA GLU A 99 -2.76 3.11 23.56
C GLU A 99 -3.27 4.32 22.75
N PRO A 100 -2.81 5.57 22.99
CA PRO A 100 -3.16 6.70 22.14
C PRO A 100 -2.76 6.53 20.66
N LEU A 101 -1.58 5.99 20.37
CA LEU A 101 -1.10 5.80 19.01
C LEU A 101 -1.83 4.67 18.29
N LYS A 102 -2.17 3.59 19.00
CA LYS A 102 -3.02 2.51 18.51
C LYS A 102 -4.39 3.04 18.11
N ALA A 103 -5.04 3.81 19.00
CA ALA A 103 -6.32 4.44 18.72
C ALA A 103 -6.27 5.44 17.55
N ASP A 104 -5.18 6.21 17.44
CA ASP A 104 -4.97 7.14 16.32
C ASP A 104 -4.84 6.41 14.98
N PHE A 105 -4.06 5.33 14.94
CA PHE A 105 -3.90 4.51 13.73
C PHE A 105 -5.23 3.90 13.29
N THR A 106 -5.94 3.22 14.20
CA THR A 106 -7.23 2.57 13.88
C THR A 106 -8.24 3.59 13.34
N ARG A 107 -8.31 4.79 13.94
CA ARG A 107 -9.22 5.84 13.49
C ARG A 107 -8.89 6.34 12.08
N ARG A 108 -7.61 6.50 11.73
CA ARG A 108 -7.18 7.05 10.43
C ARG A 108 -7.15 6.00 9.32
N ARG A 109 -6.81 4.76 9.65
CA ARG A 109 -6.60 3.67 8.67
C ARG A 109 -7.78 2.72 8.57
N GLY A 110 -8.73 2.76 9.51
CA GLY A 110 -9.95 1.95 9.48
C GLY A 110 -9.79 0.52 10.00
N TYR A 111 -8.57 0.09 10.36
CA TYR A 111 -8.29 -1.25 10.87
C TYR A 111 -7.15 -1.25 11.90
N TRP A 112 -7.04 -2.36 12.64
CA TRP A 112 -5.87 -2.70 13.44
C TRP A 112 -5.46 -4.14 13.15
N ASP A 113 -4.15 -4.38 13.07
CA ASP A 113 -3.57 -5.71 12.93
C ASP A 113 -2.50 -5.95 14.00
N ALA A 114 -2.41 -7.18 14.51
CA ALA A 114 -1.47 -7.54 15.58
C ALA A 114 0.00 -7.40 15.15
N GLY A 115 0.29 -7.44 13.84
CA GLY A 115 1.62 -7.19 13.30
C GLY A 115 2.18 -5.80 13.61
N TRP A 116 1.34 -4.85 14.02
CA TRP A 116 1.77 -3.53 14.47
C TRP A 116 2.21 -3.48 15.94
N ASP A 117 1.80 -4.44 16.78
CA ASP A 117 2.03 -4.37 18.23
C ASP A 117 3.54 -4.33 18.56
N ASP A 118 4.35 -5.14 17.87
CA ASP A 118 5.80 -5.17 18.08
C ASP A 118 6.49 -3.89 17.58
N LEU A 119 6.06 -3.32 16.45
CA LEU A 119 6.60 -2.03 15.96
C LEU A 119 6.23 -0.89 16.90
N LEU A 120 4.97 -0.83 17.34
CA LEU A 120 4.51 0.19 18.27
C LEU A 120 5.24 0.09 19.62
N THR A 121 5.54 -1.12 20.09
CA THR A 121 6.31 -1.32 21.32
C THR A 121 7.77 -0.91 21.16
N LEU A 122 8.43 -1.32 20.07
CA LEU A 122 9.87 -1.11 19.89
C LEU A 122 10.22 0.30 19.40
N ASP A 123 9.35 0.94 18.62
CA ASP A 123 9.56 2.31 18.12
C ASP A 123 8.24 3.10 17.98
N PRO A 124 7.68 3.61 19.09
CA PRO A 124 6.46 4.41 19.07
C PRO A 124 6.59 5.69 18.23
N ALA A 125 7.80 6.26 18.15
CA ALA A 125 8.03 7.51 17.44
C ALA A 125 7.98 7.30 15.92
N TYR A 126 8.60 6.23 15.42
CA TYR A 126 8.48 5.83 14.03
C TYR A 126 7.04 5.47 13.69
N PHE A 127 6.37 4.66 14.53
CA PHE A 127 4.97 4.28 14.32
C PHE A 127 4.09 5.53 14.14
N ALA A 128 4.21 6.50 15.04
CA ALA A 128 3.47 7.77 14.94
C ALA A 128 3.75 8.56 13.65
N ALA A 129 5.00 8.56 13.18
CA ALA A 129 5.37 9.22 11.93
C ALA A 129 4.78 8.49 10.71
N TYR A 130 4.85 7.17 10.69
CA TYR A 130 4.25 6.35 9.64
C TYR A 130 2.72 6.48 9.59
N THR A 131 2.05 6.52 10.74
CA THR A 131 0.61 6.78 10.82
C THR A 131 0.23 8.08 10.13
N ARG A 132 0.95 9.18 10.42
CA ARG A 132 0.71 10.47 9.76
C ARG A 132 0.99 10.41 8.27
N TYR A 133 2.13 9.83 7.88
CA TYR A 133 2.55 9.72 6.49
C TYR A 133 1.54 8.97 5.63
N SER A 134 1.14 7.78 6.09
CA SER A 134 0.25 6.90 5.35
C SER A 134 -1.22 7.34 5.36
N ALA A 135 -1.62 8.22 6.27
CA ALA A 135 -2.95 8.81 6.31
C ALA A 135 -3.13 9.98 5.31
N VAL A 136 -2.05 10.58 4.79
CA VAL A 136 -2.14 11.76 3.90
C VAL A 136 -3.08 11.54 2.71
N PRO A 137 -2.98 10.44 1.93
CA PRO A 137 -3.90 10.21 0.82
C PRO A 137 -5.35 9.99 1.27
N TRP A 138 -5.56 9.46 2.47
CA TRP A 138 -6.88 9.20 3.02
C TRP A 138 -7.58 10.46 3.54
N GLU A 139 -6.81 11.40 4.08
CA GLU A 139 -7.33 12.64 4.68
C GLU A 139 -7.45 13.78 3.67
N THR A 140 -6.58 13.81 2.66
CA THR A 140 -6.47 14.95 1.72
C THR A 140 -6.61 14.57 0.25
N GLY A 141 -6.64 13.26 -0.05
CA GLY A 141 -6.75 12.76 -1.41
C GLY A 141 -8.17 12.85 -1.98
N THR A 142 -8.23 12.69 -3.29
CA THR A 142 -9.43 12.80 -4.13
C THR A 142 -9.94 11.46 -4.65
N LEU A 143 -9.11 10.41 -4.65
CA LEU A 143 -9.52 9.10 -5.13
C LEU A 143 -10.61 8.50 -4.22
N PRO A 144 -11.63 7.86 -4.79
CA PRO A 144 -12.60 7.10 -4.01
C PRO A 144 -11.90 6.01 -3.18
N PRO A 145 -12.36 5.70 -1.94
CA PRO A 145 -11.77 4.68 -1.08
C PRO A 145 -11.47 3.35 -1.80
N LYS A 146 -12.43 2.85 -2.57
CA LYS A 146 -12.30 1.62 -3.36
C LYS A 146 -11.12 1.64 -4.35
N VAL A 147 -10.82 2.80 -4.96
CA VAL A 147 -9.68 2.94 -5.87
C VAL A 147 -8.36 2.99 -5.09
N LYS A 148 -8.33 3.57 -3.89
CA LYS A 148 -7.14 3.51 -3.01
C LYS A 148 -6.81 2.07 -2.64
N GLU A 149 -7.83 1.27 -2.29
CA GLU A 149 -7.65 -0.16 -1.99
C GLU A 149 -7.22 -0.95 -3.23
N PHE A 150 -7.74 -0.65 -4.44
CA PHE A 150 -7.23 -1.26 -5.67
C PHE A 150 -5.74 -0.98 -5.91
N ILE A 151 -5.25 0.20 -5.53
CA ILE A 151 -3.83 0.54 -5.63
C ILE A 151 -3.00 -0.32 -4.67
N TYR A 152 -3.45 -0.48 -3.41
CA TYR A 152 -2.76 -1.35 -2.45
C TYR A 152 -2.78 -2.82 -2.88
N ILE A 153 -3.93 -3.33 -3.33
CA ILE A 153 -4.06 -4.68 -3.90
C ILE A 153 -3.06 -4.87 -5.06
N ALA A 154 -2.96 -3.89 -5.96
CA ALA A 154 -2.12 -4.01 -7.14
C ALA A 154 -0.62 -4.10 -6.80
N ILE A 155 -0.16 -3.26 -5.87
CA ILE A 155 1.26 -3.28 -5.47
C ILE A 155 1.60 -4.54 -4.66
N ASP A 156 0.68 -5.03 -3.83
CA ASP A 156 0.85 -6.28 -3.06
C ASP A 156 0.76 -7.54 -3.91
N ALA A 157 -0.11 -7.56 -4.93
CA ALA A 157 -0.24 -8.66 -5.87
C ALA A 157 0.85 -8.69 -6.96
N SER A 158 1.64 -7.61 -7.12
CA SER A 158 2.70 -7.55 -8.12
C SER A 158 3.69 -8.70 -7.94
N ALA A 159 4.09 -9.35 -9.03
CA ALA A 159 5.07 -10.44 -9.02
C ALA A 159 6.44 -10.03 -8.43
N THR A 160 6.72 -8.72 -8.40
CA THR A 160 7.93 -8.17 -7.77
C THR A 160 7.83 -8.00 -6.26
N HIS A 161 6.66 -8.24 -5.65
CA HIS A 161 6.41 -8.04 -4.22
C HIS A 161 5.70 -9.24 -3.58
N MET A 162 4.53 -9.63 -4.09
CA MET A 162 3.75 -10.80 -3.66
C MET A 162 3.51 -10.90 -2.14
N TYR A 163 3.10 -9.80 -1.51
CA TYR A 163 2.89 -9.73 -0.06
C TYR A 163 1.45 -10.13 0.32
N ALA A 164 1.26 -11.41 0.61
CA ALA A 164 -0.06 -12.01 0.81
C ALA A 164 -0.85 -11.44 2.01
N ASP A 165 -0.15 -11.01 3.06
CA ASP A 165 -0.81 -10.50 4.27
C ASP A 165 -1.46 -9.14 4.04
N GLY A 166 -0.73 -8.20 3.42
CA GLY A 166 -1.29 -6.91 3.00
C GLY A 166 -2.36 -7.09 1.93
N LEU A 167 -2.12 -7.98 0.95
CA LEU A 167 -3.08 -8.26 -0.13
C LEU A 167 -4.46 -8.66 0.42
N ARG A 168 -4.49 -9.52 1.43
CA ARG A 168 -5.73 -9.97 2.06
C ARG A 168 -6.49 -8.82 2.73
N VAL A 169 -5.80 -8.02 3.55
CA VAL A 169 -6.39 -6.85 4.22
C VAL A 169 -7.02 -5.90 3.20
N HIS A 170 -6.29 -5.59 2.14
CA HIS A 170 -6.75 -4.65 1.12
C HIS A 170 -7.87 -5.24 0.24
N MET A 171 -7.90 -6.56 0.02
CA MET A 171 -9.03 -7.25 -0.61
C MET A 171 -10.29 -7.15 0.25
N ASP A 172 -10.19 -7.43 1.55
CA ASP A 172 -11.31 -7.34 2.48
C ASP A 172 -11.87 -5.91 2.52
N ASN A 173 -11.00 -4.90 2.65
CA ASN A 173 -11.39 -3.48 2.61
C ASN A 173 -12.04 -3.04 1.28
N ALA A 174 -11.70 -3.67 0.15
CA ALA A 174 -12.27 -3.32 -1.16
C ALA A 174 -13.65 -3.96 -1.42
N LEU A 175 -14.01 -4.98 -0.63
CA LEU A 175 -15.27 -5.71 -0.69
C LEU A 175 -16.36 -5.09 0.20
N ASP A 176 -15.95 -4.42 1.29
CA ASP A 176 -16.83 -3.61 2.16
C ASP A 176 -17.30 -2.30 1.49
#